data_AF-A0A3S0I115-F1
#
_entry.id   AF-A0A3S0I115-F1
#
_cell.length_a   1.000
_cell.length_b   1.000
_cell.length_c   1.000
_cell.angle_alpha   90.00
_cell.angle_beta   90.00
_cell.angle_gamma   90.00
#
_symmetry.space_group_name_H-M   'P 1'
#
loop_
_entity.id
_entity.type
_entity.pdbx_description
1 polymer ?
#
loop_
_entity_poly.entity_id
_entity_poly.type
_entity_poly.pdbx_seq_one_letter_code
_entity_poly.pdbx_strand_id
1 'polypeptide(L)' 'MATIGTFKKTGSNEFTGEIVTLSVQAKSVRIVPDQRATGENAPSHRVLVGRAEIGAAWSKRSNEGRDYLGLK' A
#
# COMPACT_ATOMS: atom_id res chain seq x y z
N MET A 1 17.76 1.45 16.88
CA MET A 1 17.04 0.24 16.42
C MET A 1 15.60 0.36 16.89
N ALA A 2 14.62 0.27 15.99
CA ALA A 2 13.21 0.38 16.35
C ALA A 2 12.58 -1.02 16.41
N THR A 3 12.10 -1.42 17.59
CA THR A 3 11.34 -2.64 17.77
C THR A 3 9.90 -2.38 17.36
N ILE A 4 9.43 -3.00 16.27
CA ILE A 4 8.07 -2.83 15.74
C ILE A 4 7.08 -3.89 16.24
N GLY A 5 7.54 -4.84 17.06
CA GLY A 5 6.70 -5.88 17.59
C GLY A 5 7.45 -6.77 18.56
N THR A 6 6.70 -7.45 19.40
CA THR A 6 7.22 -8.43 20.36
C THR A 6 6.45 -9.73 20.21
N PHE A 7 7.17 -10.83 20.04
CA PHE A 7 6.61 -12.15 19.83
C PHE A 7 7.18 -13.15 20.82
N LYS A 8 6.35 -14.08 21.27
CA LYS A 8 6.76 -15.26 22.04
C LYS A 8 6.76 -16.47 21.11
N LYS A 9 7.85 -17.23 21.12
CA LYS A 9 7.91 -18.54 20.47
C LYS A 9 7.04 -19.51 21.27
N THR A 10 6.05 -20.11 20.63
CA THR A 10 5.21 -21.16 21.20
C THR A 10 5.69 -22.53 20.69
N GLY A 11 5.06 -23.62 21.16
CA GLY A 11 5.33 -24.95 20.63
C GLY A 11 5.08 -25.01 19.11
N SER A 12 5.63 -26.04 18.44
CA SER A 12 5.34 -26.29 17.02
C SER A 12 5.70 -25.15 16.05
N ASN A 13 6.82 -24.45 16.27
CA ASN A 13 7.33 -23.38 15.39
C ASN A 13 6.37 -22.19 15.17
N GLU A 14 5.44 -21.97 16.10
CA GLU A 14 4.53 -20.84 16.05
C GLU A 14 5.06 -19.66 16.88
N PHE A 15 4.65 -18.44 16.50
CA PHE A 15 4.97 -17.21 17.22
C PHE A 15 3.68 -16.41 17.43
N THR A 16 3.38 -16.09 18.68
CA THR A 16 2.21 -15.29 19.03
C THR A 16 2.68 -14.00 19.71
N GLY A 17 2.11 -12.86 19.32
CA GLY A 17 2.51 -11.58 19.85
C GLY A 17 1.83 -10.41 19.15
N GLU A 18 2.38 -9.23 19.38
CA GLU A 18 1.85 -7.98 18.88
C GLU A 18 2.86 -7.32 17.96
N ILE A 19 2.35 -6.79 16.85
CA ILE A 19 3.13 -6.03 15.87
C ILE A 19 2.44 -4.70 15.61
N VAL A 20 3.18 -3.63 15.78
CA VAL A 20 2.84 -2.30 15.28
C VAL A 20 3.48 -2.19 13.91
N THR A 21 2.68 -2.46 12.89
CA THR A 21 3.12 -2.25 11.50
C THR A 21 3.23 -0.76 11.22
N LEU A 22 4.10 -0.39 10.27
CA LEU A 22 4.36 1.00 9.92
C LEU A 22 3.05 1.68 9.50
N SER A 23 2.51 2.55 10.34
CA SER A 23 1.37 3.40 9.96
C SER A 23 1.93 4.52 9.08
N VAL A 24 1.73 4.45 7.77
CA VAL A 24 2.20 5.49 6.84
C VAL A 24 1.27 6.69 6.93
N GLN A 25 1.53 7.59 7.88
CA GLN A 25 0.94 8.93 7.89
C GLN A 25 1.90 9.90 7.19
N ALA A 26 1.84 9.90 5.87
CA ALA A 26 2.67 10.77 5.05
C ALA A 26 1.96 12.08 4.69
N LYS A 27 2.69 13.19 4.77
CA LYS A 27 2.25 14.47 4.22
C LYS A 27 2.69 14.58 2.75
N SER A 28 1.95 15.35 1.97
CA SER A 28 2.27 15.64 0.56
C SER A 28 2.38 14.40 -0.33
N VAL A 29 1.50 13.41 -0.10
CA VAL A 29 1.33 12.25 -1.00
C VAL A 29 0.84 12.73 -2.35
N ARG A 30 1.41 12.20 -3.43
CA ARG A 30 1.00 12.47 -4.81
C ARG A 30 0.64 11.17 -5.51
N ILE A 31 -0.48 11.19 -6.23
CA ILE A 31 -0.89 10.09 -7.10
C ILE A 31 -0.66 10.55 -8.54
N VAL A 32 0.18 9.85 -9.28
CA VAL A 32 0.60 10.24 -10.64
C VAL A 32 0.32 9.12 -11.63
N PRO A 33 -0.08 9.43 -12.89
CA PRO A 33 -0.29 8.40 -13.91
C PRO A 33 0.98 7.56 -14.13
N ASP A 34 0.83 6.24 -14.23
CA ASP A 34 1.92 5.35 -14.60
C ASP A 34 2.02 5.23 -16.12
N GLN A 35 3.01 5.90 -16.70
CA GLN A 35 3.26 5.87 -18.15
C GLN A 35 3.83 4.52 -18.63
N ARG A 36 4.20 3.62 -17.70
CA ARG A 36 4.72 2.27 -18.01
C ARG A 36 3.65 1.19 -17.81
N ALA A 37 2.39 1.56 -17.61
CA ALA A 37 1.31 0.61 -17.41
C ALA A 37 1.13 -0.28 -18.66
N THR A 38 1.64 -1.51 -18.60
CA THR A 38 1.50 -2.50 -19.66
C THR A 38 0.81 -3.75 -19.13
N GLY A 39 -0.34 -4.10 -19.70
CA GLY A 39 -1.16 -5.26 -19.33
C GLY A 39 -2.39 -4.91 -18.50
N GLU A 40 -3.41 -5.77 -18.52
CA GLU A 40 -4.73 -5.51 -17.91
C GLU A 40 -4.69 -5.29 -16.38
N ASN A 41 -3.71 -5.90 -15.71
CA ASN A 41 -3.57 -5.79 -14.25
C ASN A 41 -2.54 -4.74 -13.82
N ALA A 42 -1.92 -4.04 -14.77
CA ALA A 42 -0.95 -2.99 -14.45
C ALA A 42 -1.64 -1.82 -13.74
N PRO A 43 -0.99 -1.19 -12.75
CA PRO A 43 -1.54 -0.01 -12.10
C PRO A 43 -1.65 1.14 -13.10
N SER A 44 -2.74 1.90 -13.02
CA SER A 44 -2.89 3.11 -13.84
C SER A 44 -2.15 4.30 -13.23
N HIS A 45 -1.87 4.26 -11.93
CA HIS A 45 -1.19 5.33 -11.19
C HIS A 45 -0.21 4.78 -10.14
N ARG A 46 0.81 5.58 -9.83
CA ARG A 46 1.74 5.37 -8.71
C ARG A 46 1.49 6.37 -7.58
N VAL A 47 1.67 5.92 -6.35
CA VAL A 47 1.53 6.74 -5.13
C VAL A 47 2.92 7.06 -4.60
N LEU A 48 3.24 8.35 -4.49
CA LEU A 48 4.56 8.84 -4.15
C LEU A 48 4.54 9.73 -2.90
N VAL A 49 5.59 9.68 -2.09
CA VAL A 49 5.91 10.65 -1.03
C VAL A 49 7.29 11.23 -1.31
N GLY A 50 7.34 12.53 -1.60
CA GLY A 50 8.56 13.14 -2.14
C GLY A 50 8.97 12.46 -3.44
N ARG A 51 10.09 11.73 -3.40
CA ARG A 51 10.62 10.93 -4.53
C ARG A 51 10.46 9.41 -4.34
N ALA A 52 9.96 8.95 -3.20
CA ALA A 52 9.78 7.54 -2.92
C ALA A 52 8.39 7.05 -3.37
N GLU A 53 8.32 5.88 -3.99
CA GLU A 53 7.07 5.18 -4.26
C GLU A 53 6.62 4.39 -3.04
N ILE A 54 5.35 4.53 -2.65
CA ILE A 54 4.78 3.94 -1.44
C ILE A 54 3.52 3.10 -1.71
N GLY A 55 3.06 3.04 -2.96
CA GLY A 55 1.87 2.27 -3.33
C GLY A 55 1.47 2.51 -4.78
N ALA A 56 0.34 1.91 -5.17
CA ALA A 56 -0.19 2.06 -6.51
C ALA A 56 -1.71 2.23 -6.50
N ALA A 57 -2.26 2.68 -7.62
CA ALA A 57 -3.69 2.83 -7.79
C ALA A 57 -4.16 2.39 -9.18
N TRP A 58 -5.41 1.94 -9.22
CA TRP A 58 -6.10 1.49 -10.42
C TRP A 58 -7.36 2.31 -10.62
N SER A 59 -7.60 2.69 -11.87
CA SER A 59 -8.84 3.34 -12.28
C SER A 59 -9.97 2.33 -12.19
N LYS A 60 -11.03 2.71 -11.49
CA LYS A 60 -12.23 1.89 -11.27
C LYS A 60 -13.46 2.74 -11.50
N ARG A 61 -14.58 2.06 -11.73
CA ARG A 61 -15.90 2.68 -11.84
C ARG A 61 -16.83 2.07 -10.80
N SER A 62 -17.58 2.91 -10.10
CA SER A 62 -18.56 2.44 -9.11
C SER A 62 -19.80 1.88 -9.80
N ASN A 63 -20.64 1.16 -9.05
CA ASN A 63 -21.92 0.67 -9.57
C ASN A 63 -22.86 1.82 -9.97
N GLU A 64 -22.69 3.01 -9.37
CA GLU A 64 -23.39 4.24 -9.75
C GLU A 64 -22.75 4.95 -10.96
N GLY A 65 -21.74 4.35 -11.59
CA GLY A 65 -21.11 4.89 -12.79
C GLY A 65 -20.10 6.01 -12.55
N ARG A 66 -19.64 6.24 -11.32
CA ARG A 66 -18.65 7.27 -10.98
C ARG A 66 -17.23 6.71 -11.04
N ASP A 67 -16.31 7.47 -11.62
CA ASP A 67 -14.90 7.08 -11.69
C ASP A 67 -14.18 7.36 -10.36
N TYR A 68 -13.31 6.44 -9.94
CA TYR A 68 -12.49 6.57 -8.74
C TYR A 68 -11.17 5.78 -8.86
N LEU A 69 -10.25 6.01 -7.93
CA LEU A 69 -8.99 5.26 -7.84
C LEU A 69 -9.04 4.30 -6.65
N GLY A 70 -8.82 3.01 -6.89
CA GLY A 70 -8.61 2.03 -5.83
C GLY A 70 -7.12 1.95 -5.49
N LEU A 71 -6.75 2.27 -4.25
CA LEU A 71 -5.36 2.22 -3.77
C LEU A 71 -5.01 0.83 -3.21
N LYS A 72 -3.76 0.40 -3.40
CA LYS A 72 -3.18 -0.80 -2.79
C LYS A 72 -1.72 -0.59 -2.42
#